data_AF-A0A133UMT0-F1
#
_entry.id   AF-A0A133UMT0-F1
#
_cell.length_a   1.000
_cell.length_b   1.000
_cell.length_c   1.000
_cell.angle_alpha   90.00
_cell.angle_beta   90.00
_cell.angle_gamma   90.00
#
_symmetry.space_group_name_H-M   'P 1'
#
loop_
_entity.id
_entity.type
_entity.pdbx_description
1 polymer ?
#
loop_
_entity_poly.entity_id
_entity_poly.type
_entity_poly.pdbx_seq_one_letter_code
_entity_poly.pdbx_strand_id
1 'polypeptide(L)'
;MRLEKIEVSKIKVGDRVRKDLGDIEGLARSIEDIGLLNPITVWRGGDGTYNLVAGERRLEACKRLGWEEIEAIVLEAGESEP
;
A
#
# COMPACT_ATOMS: atom_id res chain seq x y z
N MET A 1 -6.91 13.98 2.29
CA MET A 1 -6.67 12.63 1.74
C MET A 1 -6.76 12.75 0.22
N ARG A 2 -5.72 12.37 -0.52
CA ARG A 2 -5.65 12.47 -1.98
C ARG A 2 -5.33 11.10 -2.57
N LEU A 3 -5.96 10.73 -3.69
CA LEU A 3 -5.64 9.48 -4.38
C LEU A 3 -4.48 9.74 -5.36
N GLU A 4 -3.40 8.99 -5.22
CA GLU A 4 -2.21 9.09 -6.08
C GLU A 4 -1.70 7.69 -6.42
N LYS A 5 -1.06 7.56 -7.59
CA LYS A 5 -0.31 6.35 -7.94
C LYS A 5 1.08 6.42 -7.32
N ILE A 6 1.44 5.40 -6.57
CA ILE A 6 2.69 5.34 -5.83
C ILE A 6 3.40 4.05 -6.19
N GLU A 7 4.70 4.17 -6.44
CA GLU A 7 5.58 3.03 -6.62
C GLU A 7 5.60 2.18 -5.35
N VAL A 8 5.36 0.88 -5.54
CA VAL A 8 5.33 -0.11 -4.46
C VAL A 8 6.66 -0.12 -3.68
N SER A 9 7.76 0.20 -4.34
CA SER A 9 9.10 0.36 -3.75
C SER A 9 9.24 1.54 -2.79
N LYS A 10 8.44 2.61 -2.95
CA LYS A 10 8.47 3.79 -2.07
C LYS A 10 7.63 3.61 -0.80
N ILE A 11 6.84 2.54 -0.74
CA ILE A 11 5.93 2.25 0.38
C ILE A 11 6.67 1.41 1.42
N LYS A 12 6.88 2.00 2.60
CA LYS A 12 7.44 1.33 3.77
C LYS A 12 6.34 0.62 4.54
N VAL A 13 6.55 -0.67 4.75
CA VAL A 13 5.73 -1.54 5.61
C VAL A 13 6.52 -1.79 6.89
N GLY A 14 5.89 -1.65 8.05
CA GLY A 14 6.55 -1.91 9.33
C GLY A 14 6.91 -3.38 9.55
N ASP A 15 7.95 -3.63 10.35
CA ASP A 15 8.63 -4.92 10.53
C ASP A 15 7.80 -6.04 11.21
N ARG A 16 6.61 -5.72 11.72
CA ARG A 16 5.74 -6.69 12.41
C ARG A 16 4.84 -7.44 11.43
N VAL A 17 5.44 -8.07 10.43
CA VAL A 17 4.72 -8.92 9.49
C VAL A 17 4.40 -10.24 10.20
N ARG A 18 3.12 -10.49 10.49
CA ARG A 18 2.67 -11.85 10.80
C ARG A 18 2.92 -12.69 9.54
N LYS A 19 3.81 -13.68 9.63
CA LYS A 19 4.13 -14.62 8.54
C LYS A 19 2.91 -15.43 8.03
N ASP A 20 1.79 -15.37 8.74
CA ASP A 20 0.49 -15.91 8.32
C ASP A 20 -0.41 -14.79 7.78
N LEU A 21 -0.20 -14.39 6.52
CA LEU A 21 -1.11 -13.45 5.85
C LEU A 21 -2.38 -14.15 5.29
N GLY A 22 -2.55 -15.45 5.56
CA GLY A 22 -3.63 -16.26 5.02
C GLY A 22 -3.60 -16.30 3.48
N ASP A 23 -4.79 -16.37 2.87
CA ASP A 23 -4.96 -16.50 1.43
C ASP A 23 -4.73 -15.15 0.70
N ILE A 24 -3.46 -14.75 0.54
CA ILE A 24 -3.08 -13.62 -0.31
C ILE A 24 -3.27 -13.97 -1.79
N GLU A 25 -3.08 -15.24 -2.18
CA GLU A 25 -3.17 -15.65 -3.59
C GLU A 25 -4.57 -15.42 -4.16
N GLY A 26 -5.65 -15.78 -3.44
CA GLY A 26 -7.00 -15.49 -3.89
C GLY A 26 -7.29 -13.99 -4.04
N LEU A 27 -6.73 -13.17 -3.14
CA LEU A 27 -6.86 -11.71 -3.21
C LEU A 27 -6.06 -11.13 -4.38
N ALA A 28 -4.83 -11.60 -4.58
CA ALA A 28 -3.98 -11.20 -5.70
C ALA A 28 -4.64 -11.53 -7.03
N ARG A 29 -5.15 -12.74 -7.19
CA ARG A 29 -5.83 -13.16 -8.41
C ARG A 29 -7.07 -12.31 -8.71
N SER A 30 -7.81 -11.93 -7.66
CA SER A 30 -8.91 -10.98 -7.82
C SER A 30 -8.39 -9.61 -8.25
N ILE A 31 -7.38 -9.05 -7.58
CA ILE A 31 -6.80 -7.75 -7.93
C ILE A 31 -6.22 -7.74 -9.35
N GLU A 32 -5.69 -8.86 -9.83
CA GLU A 32 -5.21 -9.01 -11.20
C GLU A 32 -6.35 -8.96 -12.23
N ASP A 33 -7.47 -9.63 -11.94
CA ASP A 33 -8.61 -9.76 -12.85
C ASP A 33 -9.49 -8.50 -12.91
N ILE A 34 -9.80 -7.92 -11.73
CA ILE A 34 -10.70 -6.75 -11.60
C ILE A 34 -9.98 -5.44 -11.26
N GLY A 35 -8.68 -5.47 -10.95
CA GLY A 35 -7.92 -4.31 -10.53
C GLY A 35 -7.98 -4.03 -9.02
N LEU A 36 -7.24 -3.00 -8.59
CA LEU A 36 -7.23 -2.56 -7.20
C LEU A 36 -8.45 -1.67 -6.89
N LEU A 37 -9.62 -2.28 -6.76
CA LEU A 37 -10.88 -1.56 -6.44
C LEU A 37 -10.81 -0.71 -5.16
N ASN A 38 -10.04 -1.17 -4.18
CA ASN A 38 -9.86 -0.46 -2.92
C ASN A 38 -8.41 -0.03 -2.79
N PRO A 39 -8.11 1.27 -2.99
CA PRO A 39 -6.75 1.77 -2.84
C PRO A 39 -6.25 1.57 -1.41
N ILE A 40 -4.93 1.44 -1.27
CA ILE A 40 -4.30 1.37 0.05
C ILE A 40 -4.26 2.76 0.68
N THR A 41 -4.02 2.86 1.98
CA THR A 41 -3.85 4.16 2.64
C THR A 41 -2.44 4.29 3.16
N VAL A 42 -1.79 5.42 2.85
CA VAL A 42 -0.41 5.71 3.22
C VAL A 42 -0.27 7.11 3.79
N TRP A 43 0.68 7.33 4.69
CA TRP A 43 1.13 8.67 5.08
C TRP A 43 2.25 9.13 4.18
N ARG A 44 2.18 10.38 3.71
CA ARG A 44 3.31 11.03 3.06
C ARG A 44 4.39 11.35 4.09
N GLY A 45 5.58 10.78 3.91
CA GLY A 45 6.78 11.14 4.67
C GLY A 45 7.48 12.37 4.07
N GLY A 46 8.25 13.07 4.90
CA GLY A 46 9.03 14.25 4.48
C GLY A 46 10.08 13.94 3.41
N ASP A 47 10.64 12.73 3.42
CA ASP A 47 11.69 12.27 2.49
C ASP A 47 11.16 11.74 1.15
N GLY A 48 9.89 12.01 0.80
CA GLY A 48 9.28 11.48 -0.43
C GLY A 48 8.99 9.98 -0.39
N THR A 49 9.02 9.38 0.81
CA THR A 49 8.60 7.99 1.06
C THR A 49 7.19 7.96 1.61
N TYR A 50 6.55 6.78 1.56
CA TYR A 50 5.18 6.61 2.02
C TYR A 50 5.12 5.53 3.08
N ASN A 51 4.53 5.81 4.23
CA ASN A 51 4.34 4.81 5.29
C ASN A 51 2.97 4.18 5.14
N LEU A 52 2.90 2.86 5.00
CA LEU A 52 1.65 2.14 4.92
C LEU A 52 0.85 2.29 6.22
N VAL A 53 -0.38 2.77 6.10
CA VAL A 53 -1.35 2.87 7.21
C VAL A 53 -2.28 1.68 7.21
N ALA A 54 -2.88 1.40 6.04
CA ALA A 54 -3.88 0.36 5.89
C ALA A 54 -3.81 -0.25 4.49
N GLY A 55 -4.12 -1.55 4.42
CA GLY A 55 -4.13 -2.29 3.16
C GLY A 55 -2.89 -3.14 2.91
N GLU A 56 -2.20 -3.63 3.96
CA GLU A 56 -1.02 -4.49 3.83
C GLU A 56 -1.26 -5.71 2.92
N ARG A 57 -2.44 -6.35 3.06
CA ARG A 57 -2.79 -7.54 2.29
C ARG A 57 -2.88 -7.25 0.79
N ARG A 58 -3.33 -6.04 0.43
CA ARG A 58 -3.45 -5.59 -0.96
C ARG A 58 -2.10 -5.18 -1.51
N LEU A 59 -1.32 -4.44 -0.74
CA LEU A 59 0.06 -4.10 -1.10
C LEU A 59 0.88 -5.37 -1.36
N GLU A 60 0.76 -6.38 -0.49
CA GLU A 60 1.49 -7.63 -0.63
C GLU A 60 0.98 -8.46 -1.81
N ALA A 61 -0.34 -8.49 -2.05
CA ALA A 61 -0.90 -9.07 -3.25
C ALA A 61 -0.34 -8.40 -4.53
N CYS A 62 -0.35 -7.07 -4.60
CA CYS A 62 0.24 -6.31 -5.72
C CYS A 62 1.75 -6.55 -5.87
N LYS A 63 2.52 -6.61 -4.77
CA LYS A 63 3.94 -7.00 -4.79
C LYS A 63 4.14 -8.38 -5.39
N ARG A 64 3.29 -9.33 -5.01
CA ARG A 64 3.37 -10.72 -5.47
C ARG A 64 2.98 -10.87 -6.94
N LEU A 65 2.07 -10.03 -7.42
CA LEU A 65 1.73 -9.90 -8.84
C LEU A 65 2.82 -9.18 -9.66
N GLY A 66 3.82 -8.57 -9.01
CA GLY A 66 4.88 -7.82 -9.67
C GLY A 66 4.45 -6.43 -10.14
N TRP A 67 3.43 -5.83 -9.53
CA TRP A 67 3.00 -4.47 -9.87
C TRP A 67 4.03 -3.45 -9.40
N GLU A 68 4.42 -2.55 -10.30
CA GLU A 68 5.38 -1.48 -10.00
C GLU A 68 4.71 -0.32 -9.27
N GLU A 69 3.46 -0.01 -9.61
CA GLU A 69 2.70 1.12 -9.10
C GLU A 69 1.29 0.71 -8.69
N ILE A 70 0.78 1.29 -7.59
CA ILE A 70 -0.58 1.05 -7.10
C ILE A 70 -1.27 2.33 -6.69
N GLU A 71 -2.60 2.32 -6.73
CA GLU A 71 -3.40 3.42 -6.23
C GLU A 71 -3.39 3.45 -4.70
N ALA A 72 -2.99 4.60 -4.17
CA ALA A 72 -2.84 4.82 -2.75
C ALA A 72 -3.44 6.17 -2.35
N ILE A 73 -4.22 6.14 -1.28
CA ILE A 73 -4.73 7.33 -0.59
C ILE A 73 -3.60 7.87 0.27
N VAL A 74 -3.06 9.02 -0.15
CA VAL A 74 -2.05 9.78 0.56
C VAL A 74 -2.72 10.65 1.62
N LEU A 75 -2.34 10.40 2.87
CA LEU A 75 -2.62 11.22 4.02
C LEU A 75 -1.47 12.22 4.20
N GLU A 76 -1.79 13.51 4.12
CA GLU A 76 -0.85 14.57 4.47
C GLU A 76 -0.94 14.78 5.98
N ALA A 77 0.18 14.61 6.69
CA ALA A 77 0.29 15.02 8.09
C ALA A 77 0.25 16.54 8.06
N GLY A 78 -0.96 17.07 8.24
CA GLY A 78 -1.15 18.49 8.49
C GLY A 78 -0.21 18.86 9.62
N GLU A 79 0.67 19.81 9.31
CA GLU A 79 1.72 20.35 10.16
C GLU A 79 1.29 20.39 11.63
N SER A 80 1.85 19.46 12.39
CA SER A 80 2.12 19.60 13.82
C SER A 80 3.29 18.66 14.05
N GLU A 81 4.47 19.21 13.79
CA GLU A 81 5.75 18.69 14.29
C GLU A 81 5.57 18.23 15.75
N PRO A 82 6.12 17.06 16.16
CA PRO A 82 6.40 16.82 17.56
C PRO A 82 7.52 17.74 18.07
#